data_AF-A0A962C686-F1
#
_entry.id   AF-A0A962C686-F1
#
_cell.length_a   1.000
_cell.length_b   1.000
_cell.length_c   1.000
_cell.angle_alpha   90.00
_cell.angle_beta   90.00
_cell.angle_gamma   90.00
#
_symmetry.space_group_name_H-M   'P 1'
#
loop_
_entity.id
_entity.type
_entity.pdbx_description
1 polymer ?
#
loop_
_entity_poly.entity_id
_entity_poly.type
_entity_poly.pdbx_seq_one_letter_code
_entity_poly.pdbx_strand_id
1 'polypeptide(L)'
;MNAHDPTHRQSWDLIPWLVNDTLDNGLREMVEAHLRNCTDCREELAFQRRVQAGMIERAPDDDAAAPAALARLFERIDAEDGATADDAGYDPLAIERARPSTASGAGARHRRLSRWLAAAVVVEALGLIGLGILLAGHPDATVQDGAYKTLSQDLQPPTRAQIRLVPSPTLSV
;
A
#
# COMPACT_ATOMS: atom_id res chain seq x y z
N MET A 1 2.44 14.01 -34.15
CA MET A 1 1.14 13.50 -33.67
C MET A 1 0.88 14.11 -32.30
N ASN A 2 -0.35 14.52 -31.99
CA ASN A 2 -0.67 15.25 -30.76
C ASN A 2 -0.83 14.28 -29.58
N ALA A 3 -0.37 14.68 -28.38
CA ALA A 3 -0.46 13.90 -27.14
C ALA A 3 -1.91 13.54 -26.70
N HIS A 4 -2.94 14.03 -27.39
CA HIS A 4 -4.36 13.81 -27.09
C HIS A 4 -5.06 12.87 -28.09
N ASP A 5 -4.32 12.27 -29.02
CA ASP A 5 -4.84 11.18 -29.86
C ASP A 5 -5.16 9.94 -28.99
N PRO A 6 -6.37 9.37 -29.06
CA PRO A 6 -6.71 8.15 -28.33
C PRO A 6 -5.74 7.00 -28.62
N THR A 7 -5.20 6.93 -29.84
CA THR A 7 -4.22 5.90 -30.24
C THR A 7 -2.89 6.07 -29.52
N HIS A 8 -2.46 7.33 -29.31
CA HIS A 8 -1.26 7.65 -28.55
C HIS A 8 -1.41 7.19 -27.10
N ARG A 9 -2.52 7.56 -26.45
CA ARG A 9 -2.79 7.17 -25.06
C ARG A 9 -2.86 5.66 -24.90
N GLN A 10 -3.60 4.99 -25.79
CA GLN A 10 -3.69 3.53 -25.77
C GLN A 10 -2.32 2.87 -25.98
N SER A 11 -1.51 3.38 -26.93
CA SER A 11 -0.17 2.85 -27.17
C SER A 11 0.72 3.04 -25.94
N TRP A 12 0.67 4.22 -25.32
CA TRP A 12 1.41 4.55 -24.11
C TRP A 12 1.09 3.59 -22.95
N ASP A 13 -0.20 3.33 -22.71
CA ASP A 13 -0.66 2.43 -21.65
C ASP A 13 -0.23 0.96 -21.89
N LEU A 14 0.07 0.60 -23.15
CA LEU A 14 0.49 -0.74 -23.54
C LEU A 14 2.01 -0.95 -23.57
N ILE A 15 2.82 0.11 -23.49
CA ILE A 15 4.30 0.01 -23.48
C ILE A 15 4.82 -0.95 -22.39
N PRO A 16 4.32 -0.93 -21.13
CA PRO A 16 4.82 -1.85 -20.10
C PRO A 16 4.63 -3.32 -20.45
N TRP A 17 3.51 -3.66 -21.08
CA TRP A 17 3.20 -5.02 -21.50
C TRP A 17 4.05 -5.47 -22.69
N LEU A 18 4.38 -4.54 -23.59
CA LEU A 18 5.32 -4.77 -24.69
C LEU A 18 6.75 -4.99 -24.16
N VAL A 19 7.19 -4.24 -23.16
CA VAL A 19 8.49 -4.41 -22.50
C VAL A 19 8.58 -5.78 -21.82
N ASN A 20 7.52 -6.22 -21.16
CA ASN A 20 7.45 -7.53 -20.52
C ASN A 20 7.17 -8.71 -21.47
N ASP A 21 7.05 -8.46 -22.78
CA ASP A 21 6.70 -9.45 -23.82
C ASP A 21 5.40 -10.23 -23.56
N THR A 22 4.47 -9.59 -22.84
CA THR A 22 3.18 -10.17 -22.41
C THR A 22 2.00 -9.73 -23.27
N LEU A 23 2.25 -8.90 -24.28
CA LEU A 23 1.22 -8.32 -25.11
C LEU A 23 0.73 -9.33 -26.18
N ASP A 24 -0.58 -9.35 -26.43
CA ASP A 24 -1.17 -10.05 -27.57
C ASP A 24 -0.57 -9.57 -28.90
N ASN A 25 -0.55 -10.43 -29.92
CA ASN A 25 0.03 -10.10 -31.23
C ASN A 25 -0.69 -8.93 -31.93
N GLY A 26 -2.03 -8.86 -31.87
CA GLY A 26 -2.77 -7.76 -32.49
C GLY A 26 -2.49 -6.41 -31.85
N LEU A 27 -2.43 -6.37 -30.52
CA LEU A 27 -2.05 -5.19 -29.77
C LEU A 27 -0.57 -4.83 -29.98
N ARG A 28 0.33 -5.82 -30.08
CA ARG A 28 1.75 -5.60 -30.38
C ARG A 28 1.92 -4.91 -31.73
N GLU A 29 1.29 -5.41 -32.79
CA GLU A 29 1.37 -4.79 -34.12
C GLU A 29 0.84 -3.35 -34.12
N MET A 30 -0.25 -3.08 -33.38
CA MET A 30 -0.82 -1.75 -33.25
C MET A 30 0.13 -0.77 -32.54
N VAL A 31 0.72 -1.17 -31.41
CA VAL A 31 1.68 -0.35 -30.66
C VAL A 31 2.94 -0.11 -31.50
N GLU A 32 3.47 -1.14 -32.16
CA GLU A 32 4.63 -1.01 -33.05
C GLU A 32 4.35 -0.09 -34.23
N ALA A 33 3.14 -0.12 -34.78
CA ALA A 33 2.72 0.81 -35.82
C ALA A 33 2.71 2.26 -35.36
N HIS A 34 2.24 2.50 -34.13
CA HIS A 34 2.27 3.83 -33.54
C HIS A 34 3.71 4.31 -33.27
N LEU A 35 4.57 3.43 -32.73
CA LEU A 35 5.97 3.71 -32.42
C LEU A 35 6.79 4.14 -33.64
N ARG A 36 6.43 3.72 -34.85
CA ARG A 36 7.10 4.20 -36.09
C ARG A 36 6.93 5.72 -36.29
N ASN A 37 5.83 6.29 -35.82
CA ASN A 37 5.43 7.65 -36.13
C ASN A 37 5.44 8.61 -34.93
N CYS A 38 5.51 8.09 -33.70
CA CYS A 38 5.54 8.91 -32.48
C CYS A 38 6.90 8.82 -31.76
N THR A 39 7.57 9.97 -31.57
CA THR A 39 8.83 10.06 -30.84
C THR A 39 8.64 9.84 -29.34
N ASP A 40 7.63 10.44 -28.74
CA ASP A 40 7.37 10.38 -27.29
C ASP A 40 7.18 8.92 -26.82
N CYS A 41 6.38 8.13 -27.54
CA CYS A 41 6.22 6.70 -27.23
C CYS A 41 7.52 5.89 -27.41
N ARG A 42 8.41 6.27 -28.34
CA ARG A 42 9.72 5.59 -28.50
C ARG A 42 10.65 5.91 -27.34
N GLU A 43 10.64 7.16 -26.88
CA GLU A 43 11.43 7.58 -25.72
C GLU A 43 10.97 6.87 -24.45
N GLU A 44 9.65 6.76 -24.25
CA GLU A 44 9.08 6.01 -23.14
C GLU A 44 9.43 4.53 -23.20
N LEU A 45 9.30 3.89 -24.37
CA LEU A 45 9.72 2.49 -24.55
C LEU A 45 11.21 2.30 -24.23
N ALA A 46 12.07 3.20 -24.68
CA ALA A 46 13.49 3.15 -24.39
C ALA A 46 13.78 3.33 -22.88
N PHE A 47 13.04 4.21 -22.21
CA PHE A 47 13.13 4.39 -20.76
C PHE A 47 12.75 3.12 -20.01
N GLN A 48 11.59 2.54 -20.30
CA GLN A 48 11.12 1.34 -19.62
C GLN A 48 12.03 0.12 -19.86
N ARG A 49 12.60 -0.02 -21.07
CA ARG A 49 13.62 -1.07 -21.34
C ARG A 49 14.87 -0.92 -20.48
N ARG A 50 15.34 0.32 -20.22
CA ARG A 50 16.48 0.55 -19.31
C ARG A 50 16.13 0.16 -17.88
N VAL A 51 14.92 0.48 -17.43
CA VAL A 51 14.43 0.08 -16.10
C VAL A 51 14.38 -1.44 -15.99
N GLN A 52 13.81 -2.12 -16.99
CA GLN A 52 13.76 -3.58 -17.04
C GLN A 52 15.17 -4.19 -16.99
N ALA A 53 16.11 -3.67 -17.77
CA ALA A 53 17.50 -4.15 -17.77
C ALA A 53 18.13 -4.03 -16.38
N GLY A 54 17.97 -2.88 -15.71
CA GLY A 54 18.48 -2.67 -14.35
C GLY A 54 17.81 -3.55 -13.29
N MET A 55 16.58 -4.01 -13.51
CA MET A 55 15.92 -4.99 -12.65
C MET A 55 16.45 -6.42 -12.86
N ILE A 56 16.80 -6.77 -14.10
CA ILE A 56 17.35 -8.09 -14.47
C ILE A 56 18.83 -8.21 -14.09
N GLU A 57 19.58 -7.10 -14.06
CA GLU A 57 21.00 -7.03 -13.64
C GLU A 57 21.24 -7.29 -12.13
N ARG A 58 20.44 -8.16 -11.51
CA ARG A 58 20.62 -8.51 -10.10
C ARG A 58 21.97 -9.21 -9.87
N ALA A 59 22.54 -8.89 -8.71
CA ALA A 59 23.86 -9.26 -8.19
C ALA A 59 24.30 -10.72 -8.46
N PRO A 60 25.63 -11.00 -8.51
CA PRO A 60 26.18 -12.31 -8.89
C PRO A 60 25.54 -13.48 -8.14
N ASP A 61 25.41 -14.60 -8.86
CA ASP A 61 24.73 -15.88 -8.57
C ASP A 61 24.89 -16.48 -7.14
N ASP A 62 24.47 -15.77 -6.09
CA ASP A 62 24.20 -16.36 -4.77
C ASP A 62 22.72 -16.80 -4.64
N ASP A 63 22.02 -16.86 -5.78
CA ASP A 63 20.61 -17.28 -5.91
C ASP A 63 20.36 -18.72 -5.44
N ALA A 64 21.39 -19.57 -5.41
CA ALA A 64 21.28 -20.92 -4.87
C ALA A 64 20.88 -20.95 -3.38
N ALA A 65 21.24 -19.91 -2.61
CA ALA A 65 20.89 -19.79 -1.20
C ALA A 65 19.51 -19.18 -0.95
N ALA A 66 18.91 -18.49 -1.94
CA ALA A 66 17.67 -17.75 -1.75
C ALA A 66 16.46 -18.64 -1.40
N PRO A 67 16.20 -19.78 -2.07
CA PRO A 67 15.12 -20.69 -1.70
C PRO A 67 15.30 -21.29 -0.30
N ALA A 68 16.55 -21.63 0.06
CA ALA A 68 16.85 -22.20 1.37
C ALA A 68 16.73 -21.16 2.49
N ALA A 69 17.16 -19.92 2.26
CA ALA A 69 16.99 -18.82 3.20
C ALA A 69 15.50 -18.48 3.41
N LEU A 70 14.71 -18.49 2.33
CA LEU A 70 13.26 -18.28 2.39
C LEU A 70 12.54 -19.40 3.15
N ALA A 71 12.90 -20.66 2.89
CA ALA A 71 12.35 -21.80 3.63
C ALA A 71 12.62 -21.68 5.15
N ARG A 72 13.84 -21.31 5.55
CA ARG A 72 14.18 -21.08 6.97
C ARG A 72 13.41 -19.91 7.58
N LEU A 73 13.12 -18.86 6.79
CA LEU A 73 12.31 -17.74 7.24
C LEU A 73 10.87 -18.18 7.53
N PHE A 74 10.26 -18.94 6.62
CA PHE A 74 8.89 -19.46 6.82
C PHE A 74 8.82 -20.40 8.02
N GLU A 75 9.78 -21.31 8.16
CA GLU A 75 9.85 -22.20 9.32
C GLU A 75 9.93 -21.43 10.65
N ARG A 76 10.64 -20.29 10.68
CA ARG A 76 10.71 -19.44 11.87
C ARG A 76 9.39 -18.72 12.15
N ILE A 77 8.69 -18.24 11.12
CA ILE A 77 7.36 -17.61 11.28
C ILE A 77 6.37 -18.64 11.85
N ASP A 78 6.32 -19.84 11.26
CA ASP A 78 5.44 -20.91 11.73
C ASP A 78 5.76 -21.34 13.17
N ALA A 79 7.04 -21.32 13.56
CA ALA A 79 7.45 -21.62 14.93
C ALA A 79 7.05 -20.52 15.93
N GLU A 80 7.07 -19.24 15.54
CA GLU A 80 6.59 -18.12 16.36
C GLU A 80 5.05 -18.17 16.52
N ASP A 81 4.33 -18.50 15.46
CA ASP A 81 2.87 -18.69 15.49
C ASP A 81 2.47 -19.92 16.33
N GLY A 82 3.23 -21.01 16.27
CA GLY A 82 3.03 -22.19 17.11
C GLY A 82 3.37 -21.96 18.59
N ALA A 83 4.47 -21.25 18.88
CA ALA A 83 4.88 -20.95 20.24
C ALA A 83 3.93 -20.00 20.98
N THR A 84 3.20 -19.14 20.25
CA THR A 84 2.15 -18.28 20.81
C THR A 84 0.81 -18.98 20.99
N ALA A 85 0.60 -20.14 20.35
CA ALA A 85 -0.60 -20.96 20.51
C ALA A 85 -0.52 -21.93 21.71
N ASP A 86 0.68 -22.39 22.07
CA ASP A 86 0.90 -23.32 23.19
C ASP A 86 1.08 -22.62 24.56
N ASP A 87 1.36 -21.32 24.59
CA ASP A 87 1.32 -20.50 25.82
C ASP A 87 0.02 -19.70 25.89
N ALA A 88 -0.72 -19.90 26.98
CA ALA A 88 -2.07 -19.39 27.19
C ALA A 88 -2.26 -17.90 26.87
N GLY A 89 -3.32 -17.59 26.11
CA GLY A 89 -4.05 -16.32 26.22
C GLY A 89 -3.29 -15.09 25.73
N TYR A 90 -3.22 -14.91 24.41
CA TYR A 90 -2.95 -13.60 23.82
C TYR A 90 -4.12 -12.65 24.09
N ASP A 91 -4.04 -11.89 25.20
CA ASP A 91 -4.83 -10.67 25.42
C ASP A 91 -4.00 -9.47 24.90
N PRO A 92 -4.38 -8.87 23.76
CA PRO A 92 -3.66 -7.74 23.17
C PRO A 92 -3.60 -6.52 24.10
N LEU A 93 -4.39 -6.48 25.18
CA LEU A 93 -4.45 -5.38 26.15
C LEU A 93 -3.49 -5.56 27.35
N ALA A 94 -2.77 -6.67 27.44
CA ALA A 94 -1.87 -6.95 28.56
C ALA A 94 -0.46 -6.32 28.44
N ILE A 95 -0.09 -5.80 27.25
CA ILE A 95 1.24 -5.26 26.95
C ILE A 95 1.59 -4.01 27.79
N GLU A 96 0.60 -3.36 28.41
CA GLU A 96 0.79 -2.08 29.07
C GLU A 96 1.42 -2.13 30.48
N ARG A 97 1.64 -3.31 31.07
CA ARG A 97 2.01 -3.41 32.50
C ARG A 97 3.43 -3.87 32.82
N ALA A 98 4.28 -4.15 31.83
CA ALA A 98 5.68 -4.53 32.05
C ALA A 98 6.66 -3.42 31.64
N ARG A 99 6.76 -2.36 32.46
CA ARG A 99 7.89 -1.42 32.38
C ARG A 99 8.84 -1.65 33.57
N PRO A 100 10.12 -1.95 33.34
CA PRO A 100 11.09 -2.04 34.42
C PRO A 100 11.36 -0.66 35.01
N SER A 101 11.16 -0.56 36.32
CA SER A 101 11.42 0.62 37.14
C SER A 101 12.89 0.64 37.57
N THR A 102 13.73 1.38 36.84
CA THR A 102 15.06 1.76 37.33
C THR A 102 15.03 3.21 37.82
N ALA A 103 15.01 3.39 39.15
CA ALA A 103 15.49 4.60 39.83
C ALA A 103 17.01 4.74 39.53
N SER A 104 17.71 5.87 39.59
CA SER A 104 17.67 7.03 40.49
C SER A 104 18.84 7.96 40.08
N GLY A 105 18.72 9.29 40.22
CA GLY A 105 19.93 10.14 40.18
C GLY A 105 19.85 11.63 39.80
N ALA A 106 18.69 12.19 39.41
CA ALA A 106 18.61 13.60 38.96
C ALA A 106 17.49 14.42 39.66
N GLY A 107 17.20 14.10 40.93
CA GLY A 107 15.88 14.28 41.55
C GLY A 107 15.32 15.70 41.73
N ALA A 108 16.12 16.77 41.73
CA ALA A 108 15.59 18.12 42.00
C ALA A 108 15.32 18.94 40.73
N ARG A 109 16.26 18.94 39.77
CA ARG A 109 16.07 19.61 38.47
C ARG A 109 15.09 18.85 37.59
N HIS A 110 15.15 17.52 37.60
CA HIS A 110 14.28 16.67 36.80
C HIS A 110 12.81 16.72 37.27
N ARG A 111 12.54 16.93 38.57
CA ARG A 111 11.16 17.11 39.09
C ARG A 111 10.52 18.44 38.70
N ARG A 112 11.30 19.53 38.56
CA ARG A 112 10.77 20.82 38.11
C ARG A 112 10.51 20.81 36.60
N LEU A 113 11.45 20.24 35.83
CA LEU A 113 11.28 19.99 34.40
C LEU A 113 10.12 19.03 34.12
N SER A 114 9.97 17.95 34.89
CA SER A 114 8.85 17.01 34.70
C SER A 114 7.51 17.60 35.08
N ARG A 115 7.44 18.49 36.08
CA ARG A 115 6.22 19.23 36.41
C ARG A 115 5.83 20.23 35.33
N TRP A 116 6.81 20.88 34.70
CA TRP A 116 6.57 21.80 33.58
C TRP A 116 6.13 21.06 32.32
N LEU A 117 6.77 19.92 32.01
CA LEU A 117 6.35 19.02 30.95
C LEU A 117 4.94 18.45 31.20
N ALA A 118 4.63 18.03 32.43
CA ALA A 118 3.29 17.57 32.77
C ALA A 118 2.24 18.66 32.61
N ALA A 119 2.55 19.91 33.01
CA ALA A 119 1.66 21.05 32.78
C ALA A 119 1.46 21.34 31.29
N ALA A 120 2.53 21.28 30.48
CA ALA A 120 2.44 21.45 29.03
C ALA A 120 1.55 20.38 28.39
N VAL A 121 1.68 19.11 28.78
CA VAL A 121 0.83 18.01 28.29
C VAL A 121 -0.63 18.19 28.68
N VAL A 122 -0.92 18.66 29.90
CA VAL A 122 -2.31 18.94 30.32
C VAL A 122 -2.90 20.09 29.50
N VAL A 123 -2.13 21.15 29.24
CA VAL A 123 -2.58 22.27 28.39
C VAL A 123 -2.82 21.80 26.96
N GLU A 124 -1.93 20.98 26.40
CA GLU A 124 -2.10 20.41 25.06
C GLU A 124 -3.33 19.51 24.97
N ALA A 125 -3.53 18.62 25.95
CA ALA A 125 -4.71 17.74 26.01
C ALA A 125 -6.01 18.55 26.07
N LEU A 126 -6.06 19.60 26.90
CA LEU A 126 -7.22 20.50 26.97
C LEU A 126 -7.44 21.26 25.65
N GLY A 127 -6.36 21.69 24.99
CA GLY A 127 -6.41 22.32 23.67
C GLY A 127 -6.97 21.39 22.60
N LEU A 128 -6.50 20.13 22.55
CA LEU A 128 -6.96 19.10 21.62
C LEU A 128 -8.42 18.71 21.89
N ILE A 129 -8.82 18.58 23.16
CA ILE A 129 -10.22 18.31 23.54
C ILE A 129 -11.12 19.47 23.09
N GLY A 130 -10.71 20.72 23.36
CA GLY A 130 -11.46 21.90 22.93
C GLY A 130 -11.56 22.00 21.40
N LEU A 131 -10.46 21.74 20.68
CA LEU A 131 -10.42 21.72 19.23
C LEU A 131 -11.30 20.61 18.64
N GLY A 132 -11.28 19.42 19.25
CA GLY A 132 -12.13 18.30 18.86
C GLY A 132 -13.63 18.60 19.03
N ILE A 133 -14.01 19.26 20.14
CA ILE A 133 -15.40 19.71 20.35
C ILE A 133 -15.78 20.79 19.33
N LEU A 134 -14.89 21.73 19.00
CA LEU A 134 -15.12 22.75 17.99
C LEU A 134 -15.33 22.14 16.59
N LEU A 135 -14.48 21.17 16.22
CA LEU A 135 -14.57 20.44 14.95
C LEU A 135 -15.84 19.57 14.87
N ALA A 136 -16.22 18.89 15.96
CA ALA A 136 -17.45 18.11 16.02
C ALA A 136 -18.72 19.00 15.95
N GLY A 137 -18.61 20.27 16.34
CA GLY A 137 -19.67 21.28 16.18
C GLY A 137 -19.81 21.81 14.75
N HIS A 138 -18.91 21.45 13.83
CA HIS A 138 -19.05 21.71 12.39
C HIS A 138 -19.59 20.46 11.68
N PRO A 139 -20.93 20.30 11.57
CA PRO A 139 -21.56 19.11 10.97
C PRO A 139 -21.25 18.92 9.47
N ASP A 140 -20.51 19.84 8.83
CA ASP A 140 -20.18 19.76 7.40
C ASP A 140 -18.77 19.23 7.11
N ALA A 141 -17.96 18.90 8.13
CA ALA A 141 -16.51 18.74 7.93
C ALA A 141 -15.89 17.40 8.37
N THR A 142 -16.62 16.32 8.67
CA THR A 142 -15.99 15.00 8.81
C THR A 142 -16.92 13.83 8.51
N VAL A 143 -16.50 13.04 7.50
CA VAL A 143 -16.91 11.66 7.20
C VAL A 143 -18.25 11.51 6.45
N GLN A 144 -18.24 11.85 5.15
CA GLN A 144 -18.84 10.89 4.22
C GLN A 144 -18.08 9.58 4.45
N ASP A 145 -18.80 8.53 4.85
CA ASP A 145 -18.30 7.16 4.87
C ASP A 145 -17.54 6.91 3.58
N GLY A 146 -16.22 6.99 3.66
CA GLY A 146 -15.32 6.50 2.65
C GLY A 146 -15.52 4.99 2.65
N ALA A 147 -16.54 4.54 1.92
CA ALA A 147 -16.86 3.15 1.68
C ALA A 147 -15.73 2.53 0.85
N TYR A 148 -14.56 2.37 1.48
CA TYR A 148 -13.43 1.68 0.92
C TYR A 148 -13.68 0.19 1.15
N LYS A 149 -14.22 -0.45 0.12
CA LYS A 149 -14.49 -1.88 0.14
C LYS A 149 -13.19 -2.62 -0.14
N THR A 150 -12.71 -3.40 0.82
CA THR A 150 -11.54 -4.26 0.61
C THR A 150 -11.97 -5.56 -0.07
N LEU A 151 -11.07 -6.16 -0.86
CA LEU A 151 -11.34 -7.43 -1.56
C LEU A 151 -11.56 -8.61 -0.60
N SER A 152 -11.15 -8.48 0.66
CA SER A 152 -11.32 -9.47 1.73
C SER A 152 -12.63 -9.32 2.50
N GLN A 153 -13.43 -8.29 2.21
CA GLN A 153 -14.70 -8.09 2.88
C GLN A 153 -15.73 -9.05 2.29
N ASP A 154 -16.18 -10.02 3.10
CA ASP A 154 -17.22 -10.98 2.69
C ASP A 154 -18.41 -10.23 2.09
N LEU A 155 -18.72 -10.53 0.83
CA LEU A 155 -19.92 -10.05 0.19
C LEU A 155 -21.10 -10.69 0.92
N GLN A 156 -21.77 -9.92 1.79
CA GLN A 156 -23.11 -10.25 2.27
C GLN A 156 -23.96 -10.57 1.03
N PRO A 157 -24.38 -11.83 0.79
CA PRO A 157 -25.09 -12.18 -0.41
C PRO A 157 -26.40 -11.38 -0.45
N PRO A 158 -26.71 -10.69 -1.56
CA PRO A 158 -27.94 -9.92 -1.64
C PRO A 158 -29.14 -10.89 -1.48
N THR A 159 -30.15 -10.48 -0.72
CA THR A 159 -31.40 -11.25 -0.50
C THR A 159 -32.17 -11.54 -1.80
N ARG A 160 -31.75 -10.95 -2.92
CA ARG A 160 -32.30 -11.15 -4.25
C ARG A 160 -31.17 -11.11 -5.28
N ALA A 161 -31.14 -12.06 -6.21
CA ALA A 161 -30.17 -12.07 -7.30
C ALA A 161 -30.29 -10.78 -8.14
N GLN A 162 -29.23 -9.99 -8.18
CA GLN A 162 -29.08 -8.84 -9.07
C GLN A 162 -27.97 -9.14 -10.08
N ILE A 163 -28.33 -9.26 -11.35
CA ILE A 163 -27.37 -9.33 -12.46
C ILE A 163 -27.18 -7.91 -12.98
N ARG A 164 -25.99 -7.34 -12.79
CA ARG A 164 -25.59 -6.09 -13.45
C ARG A 164 -24.90 -6.43 -14.76
N LEU A 165 -25.59 -6.24 -15.87
CA LEU A 165 -25.01 -6.32 -17.19
C LEU A 165 -24.38 -4.96 -17.54
N VAL A 166 -23.08 -4.94 -17.83
CA VAL A 166 -22.40 -3.79 -18.44
C VAL A 166 -22.10 -4.18 -19.89
N PRO A 167 -22.98 -3.85 -20.85
CA PRO A 167 -22.73 -4.18 -22.24
C PRO A 167 -21.55 -3.37 -22.77
N SER A 168 -20.60 -4.08 -23.41
CA SER A 168 -19.51 -3.43 -24.16
C SER A 168 -20.08 -2.61 -25.32
N PRO A 169 -19.56 -1.41 -25.62
CA PRO A 169 -19.98 -0.62 -26.78
C PRO A 169 -19.71 -1.31 -28.12
N THR A 170 -18.95 -2.41 -28.14
CA THR A 170 -18.64 -3.20 -29.35
C THR A 170 -19.59 -4.38 -29.59
N LEU A 171 -20.59 -4.61 -28.74
CA LEU A 171 -21.58 -5.67 -28.96
C LEU A 171 -22.62 -5.22 -29.99
N SER A 172 -22.47 -5.67 -31.24
CA SER A 172 -23.54 -5.65 -32.24
C SER A 172 -24.42 -6.88 -32.08
N VAL A 173 -25.74 -6.66 -31.92
CA VAL A 173 -26.78 -7.69 -31.98
C VAL A 173 -27.09 -8.06 -33.43
#